data_AF-A0A1F4N697-F1
#
_entry.id   AF-A0A1F4N697-F1
#
_cell.length_a   1.000
_cell.length_b   1.000
_cell.length_c   1.000
_cell.angle_alpha   90.00
_cell.angle_beta   90.00
_cell.angle_gamma   90.00
#
_symmetry.space_group_name_H-M   'P 1'
#
loop_
_entity.id
_entity.type
_entity.pdbx_description
1 polymer ?
#
loop_
_entity_poly.entity_id
_entity_poly.type
_entity_poly.pdbx_seq_one_letter_code
_entity_poly.pdbx_strand_id
1 'polypeptide(L)'
;MNDQRIIVPVNPVLVPPVSGSTDVYLILGDPVEQVLAPEIFNPLFARFGHDALLVPIQVAPENLHAFVQTAFLAKNIKGMWVTIPHKVPVMAVLNRSSELAHLAGAVNAIRRNADGTLEGGLFDGEGFVSSLDYFGIPYAGKKVLIVGAGGAAAAIGASLVQSRATGSAAEVALFDPTPGKAAEVAARLQLANTARVAAVSSSAPEGFDLVVNASPLGLKMTDPLPCDVARLDPGAALVDIVMKNYPTPVLRAARARGLHAEPGFEMLIQQAHLYMDFFGFHDIAAVLRQDIRTIRQQIYPQALLDERAENGQEFFATP
;
A
#
# COMPACT_ATOMS: atom_id res chain seq x y z
N MET A 1 -42.03 -21.22 8.45
CA MET A 1 -41.52 -20.26 7.43
C MET A 1 -40.02 -20.42 7.42
N ASN A 2 -39.51 -21.18 6.45
CA ASN A 2 -38.09 -21.46 6.26
C ASN A 2 -37.42 -20.22 5.66
N ASP A 3 -36.62 -19.52 6.46
CA ASP A 3 -35.69 -18.51 5.99
C ASP A 3 -34.38 -19.22 5.57
N GLN A 4 -34.41 -19.86 4.40
CA GLN A 4 -33.19 -20.35 3.76
C GLN A 4 -32.45 -19.15 3.20
N ARG A 5 -31.57 -18.55 4.03
CA ARG A 5 -30.52 -17.66 3.53
C ARG A 5 -29.66 -18.45 2.57
N ILE A 6 -29.77 -18.12 1.30
CA ILE A 6 -28.93 -18.66 0.24
C ILE A 6 -27.49 -18.20 0.54
N ILE A 7 -26.69 -19.08 1.14
CA ILE A 7 -25.24 -18.94 1.11
C ILE A 7 -24.83 -19.33 -0.31
N VAL A 8 -24.65 -18.33 -1.18
CA VAL A 8 -24.09 -18.54 -2.51
C VAL A 8 -22.60 -18.87 -2.33
N PRO A 9 -22.11 -20.03 -2.78
CA PRO A 9 -20.70 -20.35 -2.67
C PRO A 9 -19.88 -19.39 -3.53
N VAL A 10 -18.79 -18.87 -2.97
CA VAL A 10 -17.81 -18.07 -3.70
C VAL A 10 -17.14 -18.99 -4.73
N ASN A 11 -17.48 -18.82 -6.00
CA ASN A 11 -16.94 -19.62 -7.10
C ASN A 11 -15.43 -19.34 -7.26
N PRO A 12 -14.60 -20.34 -7.66
CA PRO A 12 -13.16 -20.17 -7.73
C PRO A 12 -12.80 -19.19 -8.85
N VAL A 13 -12.05 -18.14 -8.48
CA VAL A 13 -11.37 -17.15 -9.33
C VAL A 13 -11.95 -17.01 -10.73
N LEU A 14 -12.97 -16.15 -10.89
CA LEU A 14 -13.45 -15.70 -12.20
C LEU A 14 -12.33 -14.92 -12.89
N VAL A 15 -11.59 -15.60 -13.77
CA VAL A 15 -10.71 -14.94 -14.74
C VAL A 15 -11.55 -14.55 -15.95
N PRO A 16 -11.50 -13.29 -16.43
CA PRO A 16 -12.17 -12.90 -17.66
C PRO A 16 -11.76 -13.81 -18.83
N PRO A 17 -12.69 -14.23 -19.71
CA PRO A 17 -12.31 -14.94 -20.93
C PRO A 17 -11.42 -14.02 -21.79
N VAL A 18 -10.25 -14.52 -22.18
CA VAL A 18 -9.28 -13.75 -22.95
C VAL A 18 -9.56 -13.88 -24.44
N SER A 19 -9.61 -12.74 -25.14
CA SER A 19 -9.82 -12.66 -26.58
C SER A 19 -8.79 -11.74 -27.26
N GLY A 20 -8.88 -11.58 -28.58
CA GLY A 20 -8.00 -10.67 -29.32
C GLY A 20 -8.21 -9.17 -29.02
N SER A 21 -9.32 -8.80 -28.35
CA SER A 21 -9.62 -7.42 -27.94
C SER A 21 -9.20 -7.09 -26.50
N THR A 22 -8.77 -8.09 -25.71
CA THR A 22 -8.53 -7.91 -24.29
C THR A 22 -7.39 -6.92 -24.02
N ASP A 23 -7.67 -5.93 -23.18
CA ASP A 23 -6.69 -5.00 -22.66
C ASP A 23 -5.88 -5.64 -21.53
N VAL A 24 -4.56 -5.43 -21.56
CA VAL A 24 -3.62 -6.02 -20.61
C VAL A 24 -3.09 -4.96 -19.66
N TYR A 25 -3.15 -5.31 -18.39
CA TYR A 25 -2.47 -4.62 -17.31
C TYR A 25 -1.44 -5.55 -16.71
N LEU A 26 -0.34 -5.00 -16.21
CA LEU A 26 0.71 -5.79 -15.58
C LEU A 26 0.86 -5.43 -14.10
N ILE A 27 1.36 -6.34 -13.28
CA ILE A 27 1.96 -5.98 -11.99
C ILE A 27 3.43 -6.39 -12.00
N LEU A 28 4.29 -5.37 -11.94
CA LEU A 28 5.72 -5.47 -12.13
C LEU A 28 6.45 -5.49 -10.78
N GLY A 29 7.25 -6.53 -10.52
CA GLY A 29 8.01 -6.68 -9.27
C GLY A 29 9.20 -7.62 -9.40
N ASP A 30 10.01 -7.70 -8.36
CA ASP A 30 11.02 -8.75 -8.21
C ASP A 30 11.36 -9.00 -6.72
N PRO A 31 10.96 -10.15 -6.13
CA PRO A 31 10.09 -11.18 -6.70
C PRO A 31 8.63 -10.70 -6.86
N VAL A 32 7.85 -11.40 -7.67
CA VAL A 32 6.42 -11.08 -7.91
C VAL A 32 5.44 -12.09 -7.29
N GLU A 33 5.91 -13.23 -6.80
CA GLU A 33 5.06 -14.35 -6.32
C GLU A 33 4.04 -13.94 -5.24
N GLN A 34 4.39 -12.97 -4.41
CA GLN A 34 3.59 -12.51 -3.26
C GLN A 34 2.54 -11.44 -3.60
N VAL A 35 2.39 -11.03 -4.87
CA VAL A 35 1.48 -9.95 -5.22
C VAL A 35 0.03 -10.42 -5.26
N LEU A 36 -0.85 -9.69 -4.56
CA LEU A 36 -2.28 -10.02 -4.47
C LEU A 36 -3.15 -9.28 -5.50
N ALA A 37 -2.56 -8.32 -6.24
CA ALA A 37 -3.33 -7.47 -7.16
C ALA A 37 -4.12 -8.27 -8.22
N PRO A 38 -3.57 -9.32 -8.87
CA PRO A 38 -4.33 -10.11 -9.84
C PRO A 38 -5.57 -10.78 -9.22
N GLU A 39 -5.45 -11.28 -7.98
CA GLU A 39 -6.57 -11.89 -7.25
C GLU A 39 -7.65 -10.87 -6.92
N ILE A 40 -7.27 -9.63 -6.61
CA ILE A 40 -8.21 -8.54 -6.29
C ILE A 40 -8.92 -8.03 -7.57
N PHE A 41 -8.15 -7.67 -8.60
CA PHE A 41 -8.68 -6.86 -9.70
C PHE A 41 -9.27 -7.69 -10.85
N ASN A 42 -8.79 -8.90 -11.14
CA ASN A 42 -9.36 -9.71 -12.22
C ASN A 42 -10.84 -10.09 -11.97
N PRO A 43 -11.24 -10.50 -10.75
CA PRO A 43 -12.66 -10.72 -10.45
C PRO A 43 -13.50 -9.45 -10.56
N LEU A 44 -12.93 -8.27 -10.26
CA LEU A 44 -13.60 -6.99 -10.44
C LEU A 44 -13.82 -6.68 -11.92
N PHE A 45 -12.82 -6.88 -12.77
CA PHE A 45 -12.99 -6.73 -14.22
C PHE A 45 -14.08 -7.65 -14.76
N ALA A 46 -14.04 -8.93 -14.40
CA ALA A 46 -15.05 -9.92 -14.80
C ALA A 46 -16.46 -9.54 -14.34
N ARG A 47 -16.61 -9.14 -13.07
CA ARG A 47 -17.90 -8.79 -12.47
C ARG A 47 -18.54 -7.55 -13.10
N PHE A 48 -17.73 -6.59 -13.52
CA PHE A 48 -18.20 -5.33 -14.13
C PHE A 48 -18.22 -5.38 -15.67
N GLY A 49 -17.83 -6.50 -16.27
CA GLY A 49 -17.87 -6.69 -17.73
C GLY A 49 -16.77 -5.93 -18.49
N HIS A 50 -15.65 -5.62 -17.84
CA HIS A 50 -14.49 -5.02 -18.49
C HIS A 50 -13.62 -6.11 -19.14
N ASP A 51 -13.34 -5.99 -20.43
CA ASP A 51 -12.44 -6.89 -21.19
C ASP A 51 -10.97 -6.56 -20.88
N ALA A 52 -10.56 -6.80 -19.63
CA ALA A 52 -9.25 -6.46 -19.09
C ALA A 52 -8.67 -7.61 -18.26
N LEU A 53 -7.35 -7.78 -18.33
CA LEU A 53 -6.62 -8.79 -17.55
C LEU A 53 -5.37 -8.19 -16.89
N LEU A 54 -5.22 -8.39 -15.58
CA LEU A 54 -4.02 -8.05 -14.81
C LEU A 54 -3.12 -9.29 -14.63
N VAL A 55 -1.87 -9.20 -15.11
CA VAL A 55 -0.91 -10.31 -15.12
C VAL A 55 0.36 -9.95 -14.32
N PRO A 56 0.84 -10.82 -13.40
CA PRO A 56 2.11 -10.60 -12.72
C PRO A 56 3.30 -10.85 -13.65
N ILE A 57 4.27 -9.95 -13.64
CA ILE A 57 5.51 -10.06 -14.41
C ILE A 57 6.71 -9.76 -13.52
N GLN A 58 7.66 -10.68 -13.50
CA GLN A 58 8.91 -10.54 -12.76
C GLN A 58 10.01 -9.97 -13.65
N VAL A 59 10.59 -8.84 -13.26
CA VAL A 59 11.66 -8.17 -14.03
C VAL A 59 12.75 -7.74 -13.08
N ALA A 60 13.99 -8.14 -13.35
CA ALA A 60 15.14 -7.71 -12.56
C ALA A 60 15.39 -6.19 -12.71
N PRO A 61 15.90 -5.50 -11.68
CA PRO A 61 16.11 -4.03 -11.69
C PRO A 61 16.86 -3.50 -12.91
N GLU A 62 17.88 -4.21 -13.37
CA GLU A 62 18.71 -3.87 -14.53
C GLU A 62 17.93 -3.84 -15.86
N ASN A 63 16.82 -4.58 -15.94
CA ASN A 63 15.99 -4.68 -17.14
C ASN A 63 14.75 -3.79 -17.10
N LEU A 64 14.49 -3.11 -15.97
CA LEU A 64 13.26 -2.34 -15.74
C LEU A 64 12.98 -1.32 -16.86
N HIS A 65 13.97 -0.47 -17.15
CA HIS A 65 13.81 0.63 -18.10
C HIS A 65 13.49 0.10 -19.51
N ALA A 66 14.29 -0.87 -19.99
CA ALA A 66 14.09 -1.48 -21.30
C ALA A 66 12.75 -2.22 -21.40
N PHE A 67 12.36 -2.94 -20.34
CA PHE A 67 11.09 -3.65 -20.28
C PHE A 67 9.91 -2.70 -20.38
N VAL A 68 9.85 -1.65 -19.55
CA VAL A 68 8.70 -0.73 -19.53
C VAL A 68 8.54 -0.03 -20.88
N GLN A 69 9.64 0.47 -21.46
CA GLN A 69 9.61 1.09 -22.78
C GLN A 69 9.12 0.14 -23.88
N THR A 70 9.61 -1.10 -23.87
CA THR A 70 9.26 -2.11 -24.89
C THR A 70 7.84 -2.63 -24.71
N ALA A 71 7.40 -2.88 -23.47
CA ALA A 71 6.05 -3.33 -23.17
C ALA A 71 5.01 -2.31 -23.65
N PHE A 72 5.24 -1.02 -23.42
CA PHE A 72 4.40 0.05 -23.95
C PHE A 72 4.59 0.32 -25.46
N LEU A 73 5.25 -0.56 -26.23
CA LEU A 73 5.05 -0.61 -27.69
C LEU A 73 3.78 -1.40 -28.04
N ALA A 74 3.37 -2.35 -27.20
CA ALA A 74 2.10 -3.07 -27.35
C ALA A 74 0.92 -2.16 -26.99
N LYS A 75 0.07 -1.86 -27.96
CA LYS A 75 -1.04 -0.89 -27.80
C LYS A 75 -2.16 -1.36 -26.88
N ASN A 76 -2.27 -2.67 -26.67
CA ASN A 76 -3.21 -3.28 -25.73
C ASN A 76 -2.65 -3.37 -24.31
N ILE A 77 -1.37 -3.05 -24.06
CA ILE A 77 -0.88 -2.81 -22.70
C ILE A 77 -1.29 -1.38 -22.30
N LYS A 78 -2.22 -1.29 -21.36
CA LYS A 78 -2.85 -0.02 -20.94
C LYS A 78 -2.27 0.55 -19.66
N GLY A 79 -1.72 -0.31 -18.79
CA GLY A 79 -1.09 0.16 -17.56
C GLY A 79 -0.34 -0.92 -16.81
N MET A 80 0.36 -0.49 -15.76
CA MET A 80 1.14 -1.34 -14.87
C MET A 80 0.95 -0.90 -13.42
N TRP A 81 0.72 -1.85 -12.53
CA TRP A 81 1.05 -1.73 -11.12
C TRP A 81 2.56 -1.95 -10.98
N VAL A 82 3.18 -1.23 -10.05
CA VAL A 82 4.61 -1.31 -9.80
C VAL A 82 4.82 -1.59 -8.31
N THR A 83 5.56 -2.65 -8.00
CA THR A 83 5.95 -3.00 -6.64
C THR A 83 7.46 -3.03 -6.48
N ILE A 84 7.93 -3.42 -5.29
CA ILE A 84 9.36 -3.52 -4.99
C ILE A 84 10.09 -4.39 -6.04
N PRO A 85 11.32 -4.02 -6.41
CA PRO A 85 12.08 -2.83 -6.01
C PRO A 85 11.88 -1.61 -6.95
N HIS A 86 10.89 -1.66 -7.85
CA HIS A 86 10.82 -0.79 -9.03
C HIS A 86 10.16 0.57 -8.84
N LYS A 87 9.50 0.81 -7.70
CA LYS A 87 8.71 2.03 -7.45
C LYS A 87 9.47 3.34 -7.66
N VAL A 88 10.74 3.39 -7.26
CA VAL A 88 11.60 4.58 -7.45
C VAL A 88 12.24 4.59 -8.84
N PRO A 89 12.94 3.54 -9.30
CA PRO A 89 13.68 3.62 -10.56
C PRO A 89 12.78 3.77 -11.80
N VAL A 90 11.52 3.32 -11.73
CA VAL A 90 10.60 3.45 -12.86
C VAL A 90 10.22 4.90 -13.17
N MET A 91 10.43 5.84 -12.24
CA MET A 91 10.18 7.27 -12.47
C MET A 91 10.91 7.81 -13.71
N ALA A 92 12.10 7.27 -14.02
CA ALA A 92 12.93 7.72 -15.13
C ALA A 92 12.31 7.47 -16.52
N VAL A 93 11.31 6.58 -16.65
CA VAL A 93 10.65 6.29 -17.94
C VAL A 93 9.36 7.10 -18.15
N LEU A 94 8.91 7.85 -17.14
CA LEU A 94 7.61 8.51 -17.17
C LEU A 94 7.71 9.87 -17.85
N ASN A 95 6.66 10.25 -18.58
CA ASN A 95 6.53 11.60 -19.11
C ASN A 95 5.98 12.58 -18.06
N ARG A 96 5.13 12.09 -17.16
CA ARG A 96 4.54 12.87 -16.07
C ARG A 96 4.19 11.98 -14.87
N SER A 97 3.96 12.58 -13.72
CA SER A 97 3.51 11.90 -12.51
C SER A 97 2.52 12.76 -11.73
N SER A 98 1.74 12.16 -10.84
CA SER A 98 0.97 12.92 -9.85
C SER A 98 1.89 13.76 -8.96
N GLU A 99 1.31 14.79 -8.31
CA GLU A 99 2.04 15.65 -7.37
C GLU A 99 2.62 14.84 -6.21
N LEU A 100 1.84 13.92 -5.64
CA LEU A 100 2.27 13.04 -4.57
C LEU A 100 3.41 12.11 -5.03
N ALA A 101 3.33 11.56 -6.24
CA ALA A 101 4.39 10.73 -6.81
C ALA A 101 5.70 11.51 -7.03
N HIS A 102 5.60 12.76 -7.50
CA HIS A 102 6.74 13.64 -7.66
C HIS A 102 7.40 13.95 -6.31
N LEU A 103 6.59 14.32 -5.30
CA LEU A 103 7.05 14.60 -3.96
C LEU A 103 7.68 13.37 -3.27
N ALA A 104 7.05 12.20 -3.40
CA ALA A 104 7.56 10.97 -2.85
C ALA A 104 8.75 10.40 -3.63
N GLY A 105 8.98 10.84 -4.88
CA GLY A 105 10.00 10.31 -5.77
C GLY A 105 9.76 8.83 -6.14
N ALA A 106 8.51 8.41 -6.20
CA ALA A 106 8.13 7.02 -6.44
C ALA A 106 6.74 6.94 -7.07
N VAL A 107 6.45 5.84 -7.78
CA VAL A 107 5.11 5.48 -8.27
C VAL A 107 4.80 4.02 -7.99
N ASN A 108 3.52 3.71 -7.83
CA ASN A 108 3.03 2.33 -7.76
C ASN A 108 2.02 2.00 -8.89
N ALA A 109 1.74 2.96 -9.77
CA ALA A 109 0.90 2.79 -10.96
C ALA A 109 1.49 3.55 -12.16
N ILE A 110 1.33 3.00 -13.37
CA ILE A 110 1.68 3.63 -14.64
C ILE A 110 0.52 3.42 -15.59
N ARG A 111 -0.02 4.48 -16.19
CA ARG A 111 -1.01 4.38 -17.27
C ARG A 111 -0.46 4.95 -18.57
N ARG A 112 -0.94 4.40 -19.68
CA ARG A 112 -0.79 4.98 -21.00
C ARG A 112 -1.93 5.99 -21.24
N ASN A 113 -1.57 7.22 -21.58
CA ASN A 113 -2.54 8.24 -21.99
C ASN A 113 -2.94 8.09 -23.47
N ALA A 114 -4.01 8.78 -23.88
CA ALA A 114 -4.49 8.74 -25.26
C ALA A 114 -3.45 9.19 -26.30
N ASP A 115 -2.53 10.09 -25.93
CA ASP A 115 -1.41 10.55 -26.75
C ASP A 115 -0.21 9.59 -26.76
N GLY A 116 -0.30 8.48 -26.04
CA GLY A 116 0.75 7.47 -25.91
C GLY A 116 1.77 7.73 -24.81
N THR A 117 1.72 8.90 -24.15
CA THR A 117 2.62 9.22 -23.03
C THR A 117 2.33 8.37 -21.80
N LEU A 118 3.35 8.16 -20.97
CA LEU A 118 3.25 7.42 -19.72
C LEU A 118 3.11 8.38 -18.54
N GLU A 119 2.10 8.12 -17.72
CA GLU A 119 1.83 8.86 -16.48
C GLU A 119 1.93 7.93 -15.28
N GLY A 120 2.61 8.38 -14.23
CA GLY A 120 2.72 7.67 -12.97
C GLY A 120 1.75 8.16 -11.89
N GLY A 121 1.16 7.23 -11.16
CA GLY A 121 0.39 7.45 -9.95
C GLY A 121 1.06 6.82 -8.72
N LEU A 122 0.78 7.36 -7.54
CA LEU A 122 1.24 6.81 -6.27
C LEU A 122 0.09 6.83 -5.28
N PHE A 123 -0.37 5.66 -4.85
CA PHE A 123 -1.57 5.52 -4.01
C PHE A 123 -1.30 4.87 -2.65
N ASP A 124 -0.08 4.37 -2.44
CA ASP A 124 0.33 3.68 -1.21
C ASP A 124 0.04 4.53 0.04
N GLY A 125 0.46 5.78 0.03
CA GLY A 125 0.32 6.66 1.18
C GLY A 125 -1.13 7.08 1.46
N GLU A 126 -1.94 7.28 0.43
CA GLU A 126 -3.38 7.56 0.58
C GLU A 126 -4.12 6.35 1.14
N GLY A 127 -3.80 5.14 0.65
CA GLY A 127 -4.30 3.89 1.22
C GLY A 127 -3.88 3.72 2.69
N PHE A 128 -2.65 4.12 3.04
CA PHE A 128 -2.16 4.06 4.41
C PHE A 128 -2.92 5.01 5.33
N VAL A 129 -3.08 6.28 4.97
CA VAL A 129 -3.87 7.25 5.74
C VAL A 129 -5.31 6.76 5.94
N SER A 130 -5.95 6.28 4.87
CA SER A 130 -7.31 5.71 4.94
C SER A 130 -7.38 4.47 5.85
N SER A 131 -6.30 3.67 5.92
CA SER A 131 -6.22 2.55 6.85
C SER A 131 -6.12 3.00 8.31
N LEU A 132 -5.41 4.11 8.60
CA LEU A 132 -5.36 4.68 9.94
C LEU A 132 -6.75 5.16 10.37
N ASP A 133 -7.49 5.81 9.48
CA ASP A 133 -8.87 6.24 9.74
C ASP A 133 -9.79 5.03 10.00
N TYR A 134 -9.68 3.96 9.21
CA TYR A 134 -10.41 2.71 9.44
C TYR A 134 -10.08 2.07 10.80
N PHE A 135 -8.81 2.08 11.20
CA PHE A 135 -8.39 1.56 12.50
C PHE A 135 -8.67 2.52 13.66
N GLY A 136 -9.08 3.76 13.41
CA GLY A 136 -9.22 4.78 14.44
C GLY A 136 -7.90 5.21 15.07
N ILE A 137 -6.78 5.09 14.35
CA ILE A 137 -5.45 5.51 14.81
C ILE A 137 -5.23 6.99 14.46
N PRO A 138 -5.18 7.90 15.44
CA PRO A 138 -4.98 9.31 15.16
C PRO A 138 -3.53 9.59 14.72
N TYR A 139 -3.37 10.38 13.67
CA TYR A 139 -2.06 10.85 13.21
C TYR A 139 -1.99 12.38 13.04
N ALA A 140 -3.13 13.06 12.92
CA ALA A 140 -3.18 14.51 12.81
C ALA A 140 -2.63 15.18 14.08
N GLY A 141 -1.69 16.12 13.91
CA GLY A 141 -0.99 16.78 15.00
C GLY A 141 -0.05 15.86 15.80
N LYS A 142 0.18 14.62 15.35
CA LYS A 142 0.99 13.62 16.04
C LYS A 142 2.42 13.54 15.52
N LYS A 143 3.30 12.90 16.30
CA LYS A 143 4.65 12.57 15.87
C LYS A 143 4.68 11.13 15.36
N VAL A 144 5.16 10.95 14.14
CA VAL A 144 5.22 9.66 13.47
C VAL A 144 6.67 9.28 13.18
N LEU A 145 7.08 8.07 13.57
CA LEU A 145 8.34 7.47 13.15
C LEU A 145 8.08 6.45 12.04
N ILE A 146 8.76 6.60 10.91
CA ILE A 146 8.75 5.63 9.81
C ILE A 146 10.12 4.94 9.78
N VAL A 147 10.11 3.63 10.04
CA VAL A 147 11.28 2.76 9.89
C VAL A 147 11.34 2.27 8.44
N GLY A 148 12.21 2.88 7.66
CA GLY A 148 12.43 2.66 6.24
C GLY A 148 12.47 3.99 5.47
N ALA A 149 13.18 4.01 4.34
CA ALA A 149 13.19 5.13 3.40
C ALA A 149 13.02 4.67 1.94
N GLY A 150 12.29 3.56 1.72
CA GLY A 150 11.91 3.08 0.39
C GLY A 150 10.69 3.80 -0.20
N GLY A 151 10.24 3.39 -1.39
CA GLY A 151 9.10 4.02 -2.07
C GLY A 151 7.81 4.06 -1.25
N ALA A 152 7.49 2.98 -0.52
CA ALA A 152 6.33 2.96 0.37
C ALA A 152 6.49 3.92 1.57
N ALA A 153 7.67 3.95 2.19
CA ALA A 153 7.96 4.88 3.29
C ALA A 153 7.86 6.35 2.83
N ALA A 154 8.38 6.68 1.65
CA ALA A 154 8.27 8.00 1.07
C ALA A 154 6.81 8.38 0.75
N ALA A 155 6.02 7.43 0.22
CA ALA A 155 4.60 7.63 -0.06
C ALA A 155 3.79 7.92 1.22
N ILE A 156 4.01 7.10 2.26
CA ILE A 156 3.38 7.25 3.58
C ILE A 156 3.77 8.59 4.19
N GLY A 157 5.07 8.91 4.23
CA GLY A 157 5.57 10.18 4.74
C GLY A 157 4.94 11.38 4.02
N ALA A 158 4.89 11.35 2.69
CA ALA A 158 4.27 12.40 1.88
C ALA A 158 2.78 12.59 2.20
N SER A 159 2.03 11.50 2.33
CA SER A 159 0.59 11.56 2.61
C SER A 159 0.28 12.03 4.03
N LEU A 160 1.10 11.63 5.02
CA LEU A 160 0.96 12.06 6.41
C LEU A 160 1.18 13.57 6.58
N VAL A 161 2.04 14.19 5.76
CA VAL A 161 2.29 15.64 5.82
C VAL A 161 1.34 16.45 4.94
N GLN A 162 0.75 15.85 3.91
CA GLN A 162 -0.15 16.52 2.96
C GLN A 162 -1.65 16.32 3.22
N SER A 163 -2.05 15.39 4.09
CA SER A 163 -3.48 15.07 4.27
C SER A 163 -4.30 16.28 4.73
N ARG A 164 -5.22 16.73 3.87
CA ARG A 164 -6.06 17.91 4.13
C ARG A 164 -7.41 17.56 4.78
N ALA A 165 -7.89 16.34 4.61
CA ALA A 165 -9.24 15.95 5.06
C ALA A 165 -9.31 15.79 6.58
N THR A 166 -8.33 15.09 7.16
CA THR A 166 -8.26 14.76 8.59
C THR A 166 -7.13 15.51 9.31
N GLY A 167 -6.29 16.24 8.56
CA GLY A 167 -5.15 17.00 9.04
C GLY A 167 -3.81 16.30 8.83
N SER A 168 -2.73 17.03 9.01
CA SER A 168 -1.35 16.55 8.83
C SER A 168 -0.71 16.13 10.16
N ALA A 169 0.25 15.21 10.11
CA ALA A 169 1.15 14.95 11.22
C ALA A 169 1.93 16.22 11.61
N ALA A 170 2.22 16.38 12.90
CA ALA A 170 3.06 17.47 13.39
C ALA A 170 4.54 17.22 13.04
N GLU A 171 4.96 15.96 13.13
CA GLU A 171 6.33 15.54 12.81
C GLU A 171 6.32 14.17 12.12
N VAL A 172 7.11 14.02 11.06
CA VAL A 172 7.44 12.73 10.44
C VAL A 172 8.95 12.54 10.50
N ALA A 173 9.38 11.58 11.31
CA ALA A 173 10.76 11.14 11.39
C ALA A 173 10.97 9.91 10.51
N LEU A 174 12.04 9.88 9.71
CA LEU A 174 12.43 8.72 8.90
C LEU A 174 13.75 8.14 9.39
N PHE A 175 13.81 6.82 9.49
CA PHE A 175 15.05 6.08 9.76
C PHE A 175 15.30 5.04 8.67
N ASP A 176 16.52 4.99 8.13
CA ASP A 176 16.97 3.87 7.29
C ASP A 176 18.45 3.62 7.65
N PRO A 177 18.88 2.35 7.80
CA PRO A 177 20.27 2.05 8.10
C PRO A 177 21.23 2.43 6.96
N THR A 178 20.71 2.61 5.74
CA THR A 178 21.48 3.08 4.59
C THR A 178 21.80 4.56 4.75
N PRO A 179 23.09 4.96 4.85
CA PRO A 179 23.46 6.36 5.03
C PRO A 179 22.86 7.26 3.94
N GLY A 180 22.31 8.40 4.35
CA GLY A 180 21.78 9.43 3.45
C GLY A 180 20.38 9.15 2.89
N LYS A 181 19.91 7.89 2.85
CA LYS A 181 18.64 7.54 2.21
C LYS A 181 17.43 8.18 2.89
N ALA A 182 17.35 8.10 4.22
CA ALA A 182 16.30 8.77 4.98
C ALA A 182 16.39 10.31 4.87
N ALA A 183 17.62 10.85 4.82
CA ALA A 183 17.85 12.28 4.71
C ALA A 183 17.39 12.84 3.36
N GLU A 184 17.60 12.11 2.26
CA GLU A 184 17.12 12.49 0.93
C GLU A 184 15.58 12.56 0.88
N VAL A 185 14.91 11.54 1.40
CA VAL A 185 13.45 11.52 1.48
C VAL A 185 12.94 12.65 2.36
N ALA A 186 13.50 12.81 3.57
CA ALA A 186 13.09 13.86 4.49
C ALA A 186 13.26 15.27 3.89
N ALA A 187 14.39 15.54 3.23
CA ALA A 187 14.64 16.83 2.59
C ALA A 187 13.60 17.13 1.50
N ARG A 188 13.30 16.15 0.64
CA ARG A 188 12.30 16.30 -0.43
C ARG A 188 10.91 16.57 0.16
N LEU A 189 10.50 15.82 1.17
CA LEU A 189 9.20 16.00 1.84
C LEU A 189 9.11 17.35 2.58
N GLN A 190 10.18 17.80 3.24
CA GLN A 190 10.19 19.05 3.99
C GLN A 190 9.99 20.27 3.10
N LEU A 191 10.55 20.28 1.88
CA LEU A 191 10.47 21.43 0.97
C LEU A 191 9.03 21.79 0.56
N ALA A 192 8.12 20.81 0.56
CA ALA A 192 6.75 21.00 0.13
C ALA A 192 5.75 21.20 1.28
N ASN A 193 6.20 21.20 2.55
CA ASN A 193 5.31 21.07 3.70
C ASN A 193 5.72 21.92 4.90
N THR A 194 4.74 22.31 5.71
CA THR A 194 4.94 23.03 6.98
C THR A 194 5.15 22.10 8.17
N ALA A 195 4.73 20.84 8.05
CA ALA A 195 5.03 19.81 9.04
C ALA A 195 6.55 19.60 9.15
N ARG A 196 7.03 19.23 10.33
CA ARG A 196 8.44 18.91 10.52
C ARG A 196 8.72 17.55 9.90
N VAL A 197 9.67 17.47 8.97
CA VAL A 197 10.16 16.20 8.42
C VAL A 197 11.66 16.11 8.62
N ALA A 198 12.12 15.02 9.24
CA ALA A 198 13.53 14.85 9.54
C ALA A 198 13.97 13.40 9.38
N ALA A 199 15.24 13.21 9.01
CA ALA A 199 15.91 11.93 9.21
C ALA A 199 16.42 11.84 10.64
N VAL A 200 16.28 10.68 11.26
CA VAL A 200 16.80 10.40 12.60
C VAL A 200 17.92 9.35 12.53
N SER A 201 18.77 9.33 13.54
CA SER A 201 19.96 8.46 13.58
C SER A 201 19.69 7.04 14.07
N SER A 202 18.49 6.75 14.58
CA SER A 202 18.10 5.43 15.09
C SER A 202 16.60 5.19 14.93
N SER A 203 16.17 3.92 15.04
CA SER A 203 14.75 3.53 15.13
C SER A 203 14.21 3.53 16.56
N ALA A 204 14.77 4.35 17.45
CA ALA A 204 14.26 4.51 18.82
C ALA A 204 12.83 5.08 18.81
N PRO A 205 11.83 4.37 19.37
CA PRO A 205 10.42 4.73 19.19
C PRO A 205 9.86 5.70 20.24
N GLU A 206 10.61 6.06 21.29
CA GLU A 206 10.11 6.93 22.35
C GLU A 206 9.67 8.31 21.86
N GLY A 207 8.57 8.81 22.43
CA GLY A 207 8.05 10.13 22.12
C GLY A 207 7.34 10.22 20.77
N PHE A 208 7.18 9.11 20.03
CA PHE A 208 6.34 9.03 18.85
C PHE A 208 4.97 8.42 19.19
N ASP A 209 3.90 9.05 18.70
CA ASP A 209 2.54 8.56 18.88
C ASP A 209 2.21 7.39 17.92
N LEU A 210 2.90 7.32 16.78
CA LEU A 210 2.73 6.29 15.76
C LEU A 210 4.10 5.83 15.24
N VAL A 211 4.34 4.52 15.24
CA VAL A 211 5.51 3.92 14.60
C VAL A 211 5.08 3.04 13.43
N VAL A 212 5.68 3.27 12.27
CA VAL A 212 5.38 2.55 11.03
C VAL A 212 6.59 1.74 10.61
N ASN A 213 6.48 0.42 10.57
CA ASN A 213 7.48 -0.41 9.90
C ASN A 213 7.20 -0.41 8.40
N ALA A 214 8.01 0.34 7.64
CA ALA A 214 8.02 0.38 6.18
C ALA A 214 9.33 -0.18 5.60
N SER A 215 10.00 -1.05 6.37
CA SER A 215 11.22 -1.75 6.00
C SER A 215 10.94 -3.22 5.63
N PRO A 216 11.92 -3.92 5.06
CA PRO A 216 11.80 -5.36 4.83
C PRO A 216 11.84 -6.24 6.10
N LEU A 217 12.10 -5.66 7.28
CA LEU A 217 12.21 -6.42 8.53
C LEU A 217 10.87 -7.04 8.91
N GLY A 218 10.86 -8.37 9.09
CA GLY A 218 9.65 -9.16 9.31
C GLY A 218 9.25 -10.02 8.11
N LEU A 219 9.96 -9.87 6.97
CA LEU A 219 9.83 -10.80 5.84
C LEU A 219 10.31 -12.21 6.23
N LYS A 220 11.28 -12.32 7.13
CA LYS A 220 11.70 -13.58 7.74
C LYS A 220 11.40 -13.52 9.24
N MET A 221 10.96 -14.64 9.81
CA MET A 221 10.72 -14.76 11.26
C MET A 221 11.97 -14.52 12.10
N THR A 222 13.16 -14.66 11.51
CA THR A 222 14.45 -14.44 12.16
C THR A 222 14.97 -13.01 12.03
N ASP A 223 14.27 -12.14 11.30
CA ASP A 223 14.67 -10.74 11.19
C ASP A 223 14.58 -10.06 12.57
N PRO A 224 15.49 -9.11 12.88
CA PRO A 224 15.34 -8.31 14.09
C PRO A 224 14.07 -7.45 14.01
N LEU A 225 13.58 -7.03 15.17
CA LEU A 225 12.46 -6.08 15.22
C LEU A 225 12.89 -4.72 14.61
N PRO A 226 11.98 -4.02 13.91
CA PRO A 226 12.29 -2.73 13.28
C PRO A 226 12.57 -1.60 14.28
N CYS A 227 12.03 -1.73 15.49
CA CYS A 227 12.29 -0.83 16.62
C CYS A 227 12.27 -1.64 17.93
N ASP A 228 12.78 -1.05 19.01
CA ASP A 228 12.67 -1.64 20.33
C ASP A 228 11.26 -1.44 20.89
N VAL A 229 10.43 -2.45 20.69
CA VAL A 229 9.02 -2.44 21.09
C VAL A 229 8.85 -2.20 22.59
N ALA A 230 9.81 -2.52 23.46
CA ALA A 230 9.69 -2.26 24.89
C ALA A 230 9.69 -0.76 25.24
N ARG A 231 10.23 0.07 24.33
CA ARG A 231 10.38 1.51 24.48
C ARG A 231 9.22 2.32 23.87
N LEU A 232 8.24 1.70 23.20
CA LEU A 232 7.04 2.42 22.74
C LEU A 232 6.27 3.00 23.94
N ASP A 233 5.80 4.24 23.82
CA ASP A 233 5.01 4.91 24.86
C ASP A 233 3.65 4.19 25.08
N PRO A 234 3.07 4.20 26.29
CA PRO A 234 1.84 3.44 26.62
C PRO A 234 0.57 3.76 25.81
N GLY A 235 0.58 4.80 24.97
CA GLY A 235 -0.51 5.16 24.06
C GLY A 235 -0.10 5.19 22.59
N ALA A 236 1.12 4.76 22.27
CA ALA A 236 1.59 4.74 20.89
C ALA A 236 0.92 3.61 20.09
N ALA A 237 0.67 3.87 18.82
CA ALA A 237 0.23 2.87 17.86
C ALA A 237 1.40 2.35 17.03
N LEU A 238 1.28 1.13 16.52
CA LEU A 238 2.25 0.54 15.60
C LEU A 238 1.55 0.00 14.35
N VAL A 239 2.05 0.34 13.16
CA VAL A 239 1.55 -0.26 11.91
C VAL A 239 2.70 -0.92 11.17
N ASP A 240 2.53 -2.19 10.79
CA ASP A 240 3.52 -2.95 10.05
C ASP A 240 3.05 -3.23 8.62
N ILE A 241 3.66 -2.58 7.62
CA ILE A 241 3.25 -2.74 6.22
C ILE A 241 3.82 -3.99 5.53
N VAL A 242 4.53 -4.84 6.28
CA VAL A 242 4.99 -6.13 5.78
C VAL A 242 3.79 -7.05 5.54
N MET A 243 3.69 -7.52 4.29
CA MET A 243 2.59 -8.38 3.85
C MET A 243 2.85 -9.85 4.23
N LYS A 244 2.40 -10.24 5.43
CA LYS A 244 2.37 -11.65 5.89
C LYS A 244 0.97 -12.08 6.24
N ASN A 245 0.63 -13.31 5.89
CA ASN A 245 -0.66 -13.92 6.23
C ASN A 245 -0.78 -14.32 7.72
N TYR A 246 0.13 -13.85 8.57
CA TYR A 246 0.15 -14.04 10.01
C TYR A 246 0.64 -12.76 10.70
N PRO A 247 0.34 -12.59 11.99
CA PRO A 247 0.88 -11.49 12.78
C PRO A 247 2.41 -11.57 12.86
N THR A 248 3.10 -10.55 12.35
CA THR A 248 4.56 -10.47 12.35
C THR A 248 5.11 -10.37 13.79
N PRO A 249 6.40 -10.68 14.03
CA PRO A 249 6.98 -10.59 15.36
C PRO A 249 6.81 -9.23 16.05
N VAL A 250 6.88 -8.12 15.29
CA VAL A 250 6.70 -6.78 15.85
C VAL A 250 5.26 -6.52 16.28
N LEU A 251 4.27 -6.98 15.51
CA LEU A 251 2.86 -6.87 15.87
C LEU A 251 2.56 -7.66 17.14
N ARG A 252 3.03 -8.91 17.23
CA ARG A 252 2.87 -9.75 18.43
C ARG A 252 3.50 -9.11 19.65
N ALA A 253 4.73 -8.59 19.51
CA ALA A 253 5.43 -7.93 20.60
C ALA A 253 4.69 -6.68 21.10
N ALA A 254 4.15 -5.85 20.19
CA ALA A 254 3.40 -4.65 20.55
C ALA A 254 2.06 -5.00 21.22
N ARG A 255 1.31 -5.96 20.65
CA ARG A 255 0.04 -6.45 21.21
C ARG A 255 0.21 -7.09 22.59
N ALA A 256 1.31 -7.81 22.82
CA ALA A 256 1.63 -8.37 24.14
C ALA A 256 1.85 -7.29 25.22
N ARG A 257 2.14 -6.04 24.83
CA ARG A 257 2.18 -4.88 25.73
C ARG A 257 0.84 -4.15 25.87
N GLY A 258 -0.21 -4.63 25.21
CA GLY A 258 -1.52 -3.97 25.15
C GLY A 258 -1.57 -2.74 24.24
N LEU A 259 -0.57 -2.56 23.35
CA LEU A 259 -0.55 -1.45 22.41
C LEU A 259 -1.43 -1.71 21.20
N HIS A 260 -1.93 -0.64 20.60
CA HIS A 260 -2.67 -0.70 19.35
C HIS A 260 -1.70 -0.99 18.19
N ALA A 261 -1.70 -2.22 17.68
CA ALA A 261 -0.82 -2.60 16.57
C ALA A 261 -1.57 -3.26 15.42
N GLU A 262 -1.32 -2.80 14.18
CA GLU A 262 -2.09 -3.21 12.99
C GLU A 262 -1.26 -3.64 11.79
N PRO A 263 -1.73 -4.64 11.02
CA PRO A 263 -1.07 -5.08 9.80
C PRO A 263 -1.40 -4.18 8.60
N GLY A 264 -0.51 -4.18 7.60
CA GLY A 264 -0.64 -3.36 6.40
C GLY A 264 -1.64 -3.82 5.35
N PHE A 265 -2.38 -4.93 5.54
CA PHE A 265 -3.34 -5.39 4.51
C PHE A 265 -4.40 -4.35 4.20
N GLU A 266 -4.82 -3.59 5.21
CA GLU A 266 -5.81 -2.54 5.04
C GLU A 266 -5.31 -1.41 4.15
N MET A 267 -4.01 -1.09 4.16
CA MET A 267 -3.41 -0.14 3.21
C MET A 267 -3.60 -0.58 1.75
N LEU A 268 -3.46 -1.88 1.44
CA LEU A 268 -3.68 -2.43 0.10
C LEU A 268 -5.17 -2.36 -0.30
N ILE A 269 -6.06 -2.63 0.64
CA ILE A 269 -7.50 -2.58 0.45
C ILE A 269 -7.92 -1.15 0.13
N GLN A 270 -7.54 -0.20 0.99
CA GLN A 270 -8.02 1.18 0.92
C GLN A 270 -7.56 1.92 -0.35
N GLN A 271 -6.41 1.56 -0.93
CA GLN A 271 -5.96 2.14 -2.20
C GLN A 271 -6.63 1.55 -3.46
N ALA A 272 -7.43 0.48 -3.35
CA ALA A 272 -7.95 -0.24 -4.51
C ALA A 272 -8.82 0.64 -5.43
N HIS A 273 -9.67 1.49 -4.84
CA HIS A 273 -10.52 2.40 -5.60
C HIS A 273 -9.71 3.49 -6.34
N LEU A 274 -8.57 3.91 -5.78
CA LEU A 274 -7.68 4.90 -6.40
C LEU A 274 -7.04 4.36 -7.67
N TYR A 275 -6.61 3.09 -7.65
CA TYR A 275 -6.13 2.43 -8.86
C TYR A 275 -7.19 2.35 -9.94
N MET A 276 -8.41 1.91 -9.58
CA MET A 276 -9.50 1.78 -10.55
C MET A 276 -9.84 3.12 -11.20
N ASP A 277 -9.88 4.19 -10.40
CA ASP A 277 -10.11 5.54 -10.91
C ASP A 277 -8.98 5.99 -11.84
N PHE A 278 -7.72 5.76 -11.45
CA PHE A 278 -6.54 6.11 -12.25
C PHE A 278 -6.51 5.41 -13.61
N PHE A 279 -6.92 4.15 -13.66
CA PHE A 279 -6.99 3.37 -14.90
C PHE A 279 -8.28 3.57 -15.70
N GLY A 280 -9.19 4.42 -15.24
CA GLY A 280 -10.43 4.77 -15.95
C GLY A 280 -11.61 3.84 -15.69
N PHE A 281 -11.49 2.91 -14.74
CA PHE A 281 -12.57 2.03 -14.27
C PHE A 281 -13.42 2.74 -13.21
N HIS A 282 -14.01 3.88 -13.56
CA HIS A 282 -14.71 4.77 -12.64
C HIS A 282 -15.96 4.14 -11.99
N ASP A 283 -16.60 3.20 -12.69
CA ASP A 283 -17.73 2.41 -12.19
C ASP A 283 -17.31 1.47 -11.05
N ILE A 284 -16.19 0.75 -11.23
CA ILE A 284 -15.59 -0.07 -10.16
C ILE A 284 -15.16 0.84 -9.00
N ALA A 285 -14.47 1.95 -9.30
CA ALA A 285 -14.00 2.88 -8.28
C ALA A 285 -15.16 3.45 -7.43
N ALA A 286 -16.28 3.81 -8.06
CA ALA A 286 -17.47 4.31 -7.37
C ALA A 286 -18.05 3.27 -6.40
N VAL A 287 -18.13 2.00 -6.80
CA VAL A 287 -18.60 0.92 -5.91
C VAL A 287 -17.63 0.69 -4.76
N LEU A 288 -16.33 0.62 -5.03
CA LEU A 288 -15.32 0.39 -3.99
C LEU A 288 -15.23 1.54 -2.97
N ARG A 289 -15.52 2.78 -3.37
CA ARG A 289 -15.63 3.91 -2.43
C ARG A 289 -16.81 3.78 -1.47
N GLN A 290 -17.88 3.10 -1.89
CA GLN A 290 -19.09 2.90 -1.08
C GLN A 290 -19.00 1.65 -0.20
N ASP A 291 -18.41 0.58 -0.72
CA ASP A 291 -18.30 -0.70 -0.03
C ASP A 291 -17.03 -1.44 -0.47
N ILE A 292 -16.01 -1.39 0.37
CA ILE A 292 -14.73 -2.09 0.14
C ILE A 292 -14.65 -3.44 0.86
N ARG A 293 -15.73 -3.84 1.56
CA ARG A 293 -15.76 -5.06 2.38
C ARG A 293 -15.55 -6.31 1.55
N THR A 294 -15.98 -6.32 0.28
CA THR A 294 -15.74 -7.46 -0.62
C THR A 294 -14.25 -7.73 -0.80
N ILE A 295 -13.42 -6.69 -1.02
CA ILE A 295 -11.97 -6.87 -1.12
C ILE A 295 -11.42 -7.35 0.22
N ARG A 296 -11.85 -6.73 1.33
CA ARG A 296 -11.40 -7.12 2.68
C ARG A 296 -11.70 -8.60 2.97
N GLN A 297 -12.92 -9.07 2.72
CA GLN A 297 -13.29 -10.48 2.91
C GLN A 297 -12.48 -11.45 2.04
N GLN A 298 -12.01 -10.99 0.89
CA GLN A 298 -11.25 -11.82 -0.04
C GLN A 298 -9.77 -11.95 0.35
N ILE A 299 -9.12 -10.85 0.74
CA ILE A 299 -7.66 -10.84 0.91
C ILE A 299 -7.18 -10.77 2.36
N TYR A 300 -8.06 -10.45 3.32
CA TYR A 300 -7.61 -10.30 4.70
C TYR A 300 -7.28 -11.67 5.30
N PRO A 301 -6.05 -11.91 5.77
CA PRO A 301 -5.65 -13.23 6.25
C PRO A 301 -6.43 -13.67 7.49
N GLN A 302 -6.96 -14.90 7.45
CA GLN A 302 -7.75 -15.47 8.54
C GLN A 302 -6.98 -15.44 9.88
N ALA A 303 -5.69 -15.77 9.89
CA ALA A 303 -4.89 -15.76 11.12
C ALA A 303 -4.76 -14.36 11.77
N LEU A 304 -4.89 -13.28 11.00
CA LEU A 304 -4.92 -11.91 11.54
C LEU A 304 -6.32 -11.57 12.10
N LEU A 305 -7.39 -12.18 11.56
CA LEU A 305 -8.75 -12.07 12.08
C LEU A 305 -8.87 -12.79 13.43
N ASP A 306 -8.38 -14.04 13.48
CA ASP A 306 -8.48 -14.92 14.64
C ASP A 306 -7.79 -14.30 15.87
N GLU A 307 -6.56 -13.77 15.70
CA GLU A 307 -5.82 -13.14 16.79
C GLU A 307 -6.53 -11.89 17.35
N ARG A 308 -7.25 -11.13 16.52
CA ARG A 308 -8.02 -9.96 16.99
C ARG A 308 -9.28 -10.38 17.75
N ALA A 309 -9.95 -11.44 17.29
CA ALA A 309 -11.11 -11.99 17.97
C ALA A 309 -10.73 -12.53 19.37
N GLU A 310 -9.57 -13.19 19.49
CA GLU A 310 -9.00 -13.62 20.78
C GLU A 310 -8.74 -12.45 21.74
N ASN A 311 -8.44 -11.25 21.20
CA ASN A 311 -8.20 -10.03 21.95
C ASN A 311 -9.47 -9.17 22.17
N GLY A 312 -10.67 -9.66 21.80
CA GLY A 312 -11.94 -8.97 22.05
C GLY A 312 -12.21 -7.75 21.16
N GLN A 313 -11.56 -7.63 20.01
CA GLN A 313 -11.82 -6.57 19.03
C GLN A 313 -12.78 -7.08 17.93
N GLU A 314 -13.90 -6.37 17.69
CA GLU A 314 -14.86 -6.73 16.62
C GLU A 314 -14.34 -6.38 15.23
N PHE A 315 -14.66 -7.22 14.24
CA PHE A 315 -14.33 -7.05 12.84
C PHE A 315 -15.52 -6.47 12.04
N PHE A 316 -15.27 -5.59 11.07
CA PHE A 316 -16.25 -5.11 10.08
C PHE A 316 -17.44 -4.27 10.61
N ALA A 317 -17.34 -3.68 11.81
CA ALA A 317 -18.42 -2.87 12.38
C ALA A 317 -18.66 -1.53 11.65
N THR A 318 -17.72 -1.08 10.81
CA THR A 318 -17.81 0.17 10.05
C THR A 318 -17.86 -0.14 8.54
N PRO A 319 -18.78 0.50 7.78
CA PRO A 319 -18.89 0.36 6.32
C PRO A 319 -17.56 0.57 5.57
#